data_AF-A0A368GFU0-F1
#
_entry.id   AF-A0A368GFU0-F1
#
_cell.length_a   1.000
_cell.length_b   1.000
_cell.length_c   1.000
_cell.angle_alpha   90.00
_cell.angle_beta   90.00
_cell.angle_gamma   90.00
#
_symmetry.space_group_name_H-M   'P 1'
#
loop_
_entity.id
_entity.type
_entity.pdbx_description
1 polymer ?
#
loop_
_entity_poly.entity_id
_entity_poly.type
_entity_poly.pdbx_seq_one_letter_code
_entity_poly.pdbx_strand_id
1 'polypeptide(L)'
;MLGVVWPDRHIAFPDFLDENTRKWWIEEFIRFWKEVPFDGIWIDMNEPANFGTNEAKPWYFENPDHPNIPTLYCPVEGPDSSWDMPPYKTHNVWLYGKEAILATKTLCMLALQANDTQRFYNVKGLYGLHEAEVTLAAQYAATNRRGAVVSRSTFASAGRYAGHWLGDNSANWEDLQTSVIGAQEFNMFGIPYVGSDICGFFGDATEELCLRWQQMGAFHTFMRNHNAKGQAPQDPAKWPSVAEAAKKAILFRYYYLPYLYSVFFAVSMNGGTVIRPVFFEFWMDKETHNLGHQFLWGSSMMIAPVLHKGATTVDAYLPDDVWYSLYDHNYGRLVSTGYSTFPARWTSLIPVFVRGGSILPRQKPEMTTTASRKNPFELLIAPHYSEG
;
A
#
# COMPACT_ATOMS: atom_id res chain seq x y z
N MET A 1 -20.41 -16.21 -16.76
CA MET A 1 -20.46 -16.60 -15.33
C MET A 1 -20.98 -15.41 -14.54
N LEU A 2 -22.00 -15.60 -13.70
CA LEU A 2 -22.57 -14.52 -12.90
C LEU A 2 -22.19 -14.71 -11.44
N GLY A 3 -21.69 -13.66 -10.80
CA GLY A 3 -21.33 -13.65 -9.38
C GLY A 3 -22.12 -12.61 -8.60
N VAL A 4 -21.70 -12.42 -7.35
CA VAL A 4 -22.30 -11.49 -6.40
C VAL A 4 -21.17 -10.71 -5.72
N VAL A 5 -21.27 -9.39 -5.74
CA VAL A 5 -20.37 -8.47 -5.03
C VAL A 5 -21.25 -7.38 -4.41
N TRP A 6 -20.83 -6.13 -4.39
CA TRP A 6 -21.56 -5.04 -3.74
C TRP A 6 -22.89 -4.62 -4.38
N PRO A 7 -23.08 -4.69 -5.71
CA PRO A 7 -24.36 -4.29 -6.31
C PRO A 7 -25.52 -5.23 -5.93
N ASP A 8 -26.73 -4.67 -5.85
CA ASP A 8 -27.99 -5.38 -5.54
C ASP A 8 -28.49 -6.31 -6.67
N ARG A 9 -27.60 -6.74 -7.58
CA ARG A 9 -27.87 -7.64 -8.70
C ARG A 9 -26.68 -8.54 -8.97
N HIS A 10 -26.92 -9.65 -9.66
CA HIS A 10 -25.84 -10.44 -10.24
C HIS A 10 -24.95 -9.57 -11.12
N ILE A 11 -23.65 -9.80 -11.03
CA ILE A 11 -22.66 -9.09 -11.84
C ILE A 11 -21.89 -10.06 -12.73
N ALA A 12 -21.43 -9.54 -13.87
CA ALA A 12 -20.46 -10.21 -14.71
C ALA A 12 -19.07 -9.63 -14.41
N PHE A 13 -18.03 -10.43 -14.63
CA PHE A 13 -16.64 -10.00 -14.47
C PHE A 13 -16.04 -9.75 -15.85
N PRO A 14 -15.51 -8.54 -16.11
CA PRO A 14 -14.84 -8.25 -17.37
C PRO A 14 -13.64 -9.15 -17.59
N ASP A 15 -13.42 -9.58 -18.84
CA ASP A 15 -12.22 -10.31 -19.24
C ASP A 15 -11.17 -9.31 -19.74
N PHE A 16 -10.23 -8.93 -18.88
CA PHE A 16 -9.20 -7.94 -19.21
C PHE A 16 -8.11 -8.46 -20.16
N LEU A 17 -8.17 -9.74 -20.56
CA LEU A 17 -7.35 -10.28 -21.65
C LEU A 17 -7.97 -10.05 -23.04
N ASP A 18 -9.24 -9.62 -23.12
CA ASP A 18 -9.92 -9.29 -24.37
C ASP A 18 -9.77 -7.80 -24.72
N GLU A 19 -9.35 -7.54 -25.96
CA GLU A 19 -9.24 -6.18 -26.53
C GLU A 19 -10.60 -5.46 -26.62
N ASN A 20 -11.72 -6.18 -26.73
CA ASN A 20 -13.04 -5.56 -26.69
C ASN A 20 -13.36 -5.03 -25.28
N THR A 21 -13.06 -5.81 -24.24
CA THR A 21 -13.16 -5.37 -22.84
C THR A 21 -12.30 -4.15 -22.60
N ARG A 22 -11.06 -4.14 -23.13
CA ARG A 22 -10.16 -2.99 -23.03
C ARG A 22 -10.77 -1.71 -23.58
N LYS A 23 -11.34 -1.76 -24.80
CA LYS A 23 -11.99 -0.60 -25.43
C LYS A 23 -13.19 -0.14 -24.62
N TRP A 24 -14.05 -1.07 -24.23
CA TRP A 24 -15.22 -0.80 -23.41
C TRP A 24 -14.85 -0.12 -22.08
N TRP A 25 -13.86 -0.65 -21.36
CA TRP A 25 -13.40 -0.08 -20.09
C TRP A 25 -12.90 1.36 -20.25
N ILE A 26 -12.08 1.62 -21.27
CA ILE A 26 -11.58 2.96 -21.57
C ILE A 26 -12.74 3.93 -21.87
N GLU A 27 -13.70 3.51 -22.69
CA GLU A 27 -14.87 4.33 -23.05
C GLU A 27 -15.76 4.66 -21.84
N GLU A 28 -15.95 3.72 -20.91
CA GLU A 28 -16.72 3.96 -19.69
C GLU A 28 -16.03 4.97 -18.77
N PHE A 29 -14.71 4.91 -18.60
CA PHE A 29 -13.97 5.92 -17.83
C PHE A 29 -14.00 7.31 -18.49
N ILE A 30 -13.92 7.38 -19.82
CA ILE A 30 -14.06 8.64 -20.56
C ILE A 30 -15.46 9.22 -20.37
N ARG A 31 -16.51 8.39 -20.43
CA ARG A 31 -17.89 8.82 -20.16
C ARG A 31 -18.04 9.31 -18.75
N PHE A 32 -17.60 8.53 -17.77
CA PHE A 32 -17.75 8.88 -16.36
C PHE A 32 -16.99 10.15 -16.01
N TRP A 33 -15.78 10.35 -16.54
CA TRP A 33 -14.99 11.56 -16.29
C TRP A 33 -15.67 12.85 -16.78
N LYS A 34 -16.47 12.78 -17.85
CA LYS A 34 -17.25 13.94 -18.34
C LYS A 34 -18.35 14.35 -17.37
N GLU A 35 -18.89 13.41 -16.61
CA GLU A 35 -19.92 13.65 -15.59
C GLU A 35 -19.29 13.99 -14.23
N VAL A 36 -18.21 13.29 -13.85
CA VAL A 36 -17.52 13.40 -12.57
C VAL A 36 -16.00 13.39 -12.80
N PRO A 37 -15.34 14.57 -12.87
CA PRO A 37 -13.90 14.63 -13.06
C PRO A 37 -13.13 14.01 -11.89
N PHE A 38 -12.15 13.17 -12.21
CA PHE A 38 -11.22 12.54 -11.26
C PHE A 38 -9.76 12.71 -11.73
N ASP A 39 -8.80 12.59 -10.80
CA ASP A 39 -7.36 12.68 -11.07
C ASP A 39 -6.62 11.34 -10.95
N GLY A 40 -7.27 10.31 -10.41
CA GLY A 40 -6.73 8.97 -10.22
C GLY A 40 -7.84 7.95 -10.00
N ILE A 41 -7.49 6.66 -10.08
CA ILE A 41 -8.45 5.55 -10.00
C ILE A 41 -7.99 4.57 -8.92
N TRP A 42 -8.95 4.10 -8.11
CA TRP A 42 -8.75 3.02 -7.16
C TRP A 42 -9.54 1.80 -7.65
N ILE A 43 -8.84 0.74 -8.05
CA ILE A 43 -9.43 -0.54 -8.43
C ILE A 43 -9.31 -1.51 -7.26
N ASP A 44 -10.46 -1.96 -6.79
CA ASP A 44 -10.62 -2.79 -5.61
C ASP A 44 -11.45 -4.02 -5.97
N MET A 45 -11.45 -5.03 -5.08
CA MET A 45 -12.21 -6.27 -5.28
C MET A 45 -11.74 -7.12 -6.46
N ASN A 46 -10.51 -6.90 -6.93
CA ASN A 46 -10.03 -7.38 -8.21
C ASN A 46 -9.07 -8.59 -8.14
N GLU A 47 -9.20 -9.42 -7.09
CA GLU A 47 -8.54 -10.72 -7.05
C GLU A 47 -8.89 -11.67 -8.20
N PRO A 48 -10.12 -11.67 -8.80
CA PRO A 48 -11.39 -11.01 -8.48
C PRO A 48 -12.14 -11.65 -7.30
N ALA A 49 -12.68 -10.83 -6.41
CA ALA A 49 -13.47 -11.28 -5.29
C ALA A 49 -14.92 -11.60 -5.70
N ASN A 50 -15.47 -12.69 -5.18
CA ASN A 50 -16.86 -13.07 -5.35
C ASN A 50 -17.46 -13.53 -4.02
N PHE A 51 -18.66 -13.05 -3.69
CA PHE A 51 -19.28 -13.37 -2.40
C PHE A 51 -20.03 -14.69 -2.46
N GLY A 52 -19.61 -15.62 -1.60
CA GLY A 52 -20.39 -16.81 -1.29
C GLY A 52 -20.31 -17.95 -2.30
N THR A 53 -19.25 -18.02 -3.13
CA THR A 53 -19.10 -19.13 -4.08
C THR A 53 -19.24 -20.48 -3.39
N ASN A 54 -20.16 -21.32 -3.87
CA ASN A 54 -20.56 -22.62 -3.32
C ASN A 54 -21.18 -22.58 -1.90
N GLU A 55 -21.53 -21.40 -1.38
CA GLU A 55 -22.25 -21.27 -0.11
C GLU A 55 -23.76 -21.18 -0.34
N ALA A 56 -24.53 -21.96 0.41
CA ALA A 56 -25.99 -21.92 0.34
C ALA A 56 -26.59 -20.65 1.00
N LYS A 57 -25.91 -20.14 2.04
CA LYS A 57 -26.30 -18.95 2.80
C LYS A 57 -25.05 -18.14 3.15
N PRO A 58 -24.56 -17.30 2.22
CA PRO A 58 -23.42 -16.43 2.49
C PRO A 58 -23.77 -15.33 3.49
N TRP A 59 -22.75 -14.62 3.99
CA TRP A 59 -22.89 -13.59 5.01
C TRP A 59 -23.89 -12.47 4.67
N TYR A 60 -24.13 -12.17 3.39
CA TYR A 60 -25.06 -11.14 2.94
C TYR A 60 -26.51 -11.62 2.84
N PHE A 61 -26.79 -12.92 2.97
CA PHE A 61 -28.12 -13.49 2.72
C PHE A 61 -29.18 -13.12 3.76
N GLU A 62 -28.75 -12.62 4.91
CA GLU A 62 -29.63 -12.09 5.97
C GLU A 62 -29.39 -10.60 6.21
N ASN A 63 -28.59 -9.96 5.34
CA ASN A 63 -28.29 -8.54 5.45
C ASN A 63 -29.47 -7.73 4.88
N PRO A 64 -30.12 -6.86 5.67
CA PRO A 64 -31.23 -6.05 5.17
C PRO A 64 -30.83 -5.07 4.06
N ASP A 65 -29.53 -4.73 3.99
CA ASP A 65 -28.97 -3.79 3.01
C ASP A 65 -28.45 -4.49 1.74
N HIS A 66 -28.66 -5.81 1.60
CA HIS A 66 -28.25 -6.54 0.39
C HIS A 66 -29.27 -7.63 0.05
N PRO A 67 -29.73 -7.73 -1.21
CA PRO A 67 -30.72 -8.74 -1.58
C PRO A 67 -30.19 -10.17 -1.45
N ASN A 68 -31.11 -11.10 -1.26
CA ASN A 68 -30.85 -12.54 -1.15
C ASN A 68 -30.59 -13.15 -2.53
N ILE A 69 -29.48 -12.75 -3.15
CA ILE A 69 -29.08 -13.18 -4.47
C ILE A 69 -28.48 -14.60 -4.38
N PRO A 70 -28.92 -15.56 -5.22
CA PRO A 70 -28.29 -16.87 -5.31
C PRO A 70 -26.80 -16.78 -5.69
N THR A 71 -25.99 -17.57 -5.00
CA THR A 71 -24.53 -17.57 -5.17
C THR A 71 -24.10 -18.30 -6.45
N LEU A 72 -22.86 -18.04 -6.86
CA LEU A 72 -22.20 -18.83 -7.90
C LEU A 72 -21.91 -20.24 -7.36
N TYR A 73 -22.31 -21.28 -8.09
CA TYR A 73 -21.98 -22.67 -7.78
C TYR A 73 -21.05 -23.26 -8.85
N CYS A 74 -19.84 -23.60 -8.42
CA CYS A 74 -18.82 -24.26 -9.22
C CYS A 74 -18.92 -25.78 -9.07
N PRO A 75 -18.71 -26.56 -10.14
CA PRO A 75 -18.73 -28.02 -10.09
C PRO A 75 -17.71 -28.58 -9.10
N VAL A 76 -18.17 -29.42 -8.17
CA VAL A 76 -17.32 -30.18 -7.24
C VAL A 76 -17.36 -31.68 -7.52
N GLU A 77 -18.20 -32.10 -8.46
CA GLU A 77 -18.32 -33.46 -8.98
C GLU A 77 -18.26 -33.44 -10.52
N GLY A 78 -17.97 -34.60 -11.13
CA GLY A 78 -17.87 -34.73 -12.58
C GLY A 78 -16.51 -34.30 -13.16
N PRO A 79 -16.37 -34.28 -14.51
CA PRO A 79 -15.08 -34.03 -15.16
C PRO A 79 -14.52 -32.62 -14.91
N ASP A 80 -15.40 -31.62 -14.81
CA ASP A 80 -15.00 -30.22 -14.63
C ASP A 80 -14.60 -29.89 -13.17
N SER A 81 -14.89 -30.75 -12.20
CA SER A 81 -14.52 -30.48 -10.80
C SER A 81 -13.02 -30.43 -10.57
N SER A 82 -12.24 -31.08 -11.43
CA SER A 82 -10.78 -31.10 -11.38
C SER A 82 -10.13 -29.71 -11.47
N TRP A 83 -10.84 -28.72 -12.04
CA TRP A 83 -10.36 -27.33 -12.09
C TRP A 83 -10.43 -26.65 -10.72
N ASP A 84 -11.49 -26.87 -9.94
CA ASP A 84 -11.64 -26.25 -8.62
C ASP A 84 -11.10 -27.13 -7.49
N MET A 85 -10.96 -28.43 -7.75
CA MET A 85 -10.43 -29.48 -6.88
C MET A 85 -9.22 -30.15 -7.53
N PRO A 86 -8.09 -29.43 -7.70
CA PRO A 86 -6.91 -30.00 -8.32
C PRO A 86 -6.34 -31.17 -7.47
N PRO A 87 -5.61 -32.11 -8.09
CA PRO A 87 -4.99 -33.23 -7.37
C PRO A 87 -4.10 -32.79 -6.20
N TYR A 88 -3.50 -31.61 -6.30
CA TYR A 88 -2.74 -30.97 -5.24
C TYR A 88 -3.45 -29.69 -4.79
N LYS A 89 -3.99 -29.71 -3.57
CA LYS A 89 -4.56 -28.52 -2.93
C LYS A 89 -3.44 -27.58 -2.51
N THR A 90 -3.53 -26.31 -2.90
CA THR A 90 -2.60 -25.28 -2.44
C THR A 90 -2.74 -25.07 -0.94
N HIS A 91 -1.70 -24.54 -0.29
CA HIS A 91 -1.73 -24.24 1.13
C HIS A 91 -2.89 -23.29 1.51
N ASN A 92 -3.26 -22.36 0.63
CA ASN A 92 -4.37 -21.43 0.85
C ASN A 92 -5.71 -22.15 1.02
N VAL A 93 -5.96 -23.23 0.26
CA VAL A 93 -7.17 -24.03 0.43
C VAL A 93 -7.20 -24.66 1.81
N TRP A 94 -6.07 -25.20 2.27
CA TRP A 94 -5.99 -25.81 3.60
C TRP A 94 -6.18 -24.79 4.73
N LEU A 95 -5.57 -23.61 4.61
CA LEU A 95 -5.72 -22.51 5.57
C LEU A 95 -7.16 -22.00 5.65
N TYR A 96 -7.85 -21.91 4.51
CA TYR A 96 -9.20 -21.35 4.47
C TYR A 96 -10.23 -22.27 5.13
N GLY A 97 -10.07 -23.58 4.96
CA GLY A 97 -10.92 -24.58 5.60
C GLY A 97 -10.92 -25.91 4.87
N LYS A 98 -11.31 -26.97 5.57
CA LYS A 98 -11.32 -28.33 5.03
C LYS A 98 -12.20 -28.49 3.78
N GLU A 99 -13.27 -27.70 3.70
CA GLU A 99 -14.25 -27.70 2.61
C GLU A 99 -13.94 -26.67 1.51
N ALA A 100 -12.85 -25.91 1.64
CA ALA A 100 -12.49 -24.93 0.63
C ALA A 100 -12.03 -25.60 -0.67
N ILE A 101 -12.27 -24.88 -1.75
CA ILE A 101 -11.88 -25.18 -3.14
C ILE A 101 -11.18 -23.95 -3.72
N LEU A 102 -10.59 -24.05 -4.91
CA LEU A 102 -9.91 -22.88 -5.49
C LEU A 102 -10.86 -21.69 -5.75
N ALA A 103 -12.12 -21.96 -6.09
CA ALA A 103 -13.15 -20.93 -6.27
C ALA A 103 -13.70 -20.33 -4.96
N THR A 104 -13.24 -20.78 -3.78
CA THR A 104 -13.69 -20.21 -2.51
C THR A 104 -13.38 -18.71 -2.47
N LYS A 105 -14.44 -17.89 -2.46
CA LYS A 105 -14.42 -16.40 -2.57
C LYS A 105 -13.97 -15.82 -3.92
N THR A 106 -14.00 -16.60 -5.00
CA THR A 106 -13.70 -16.12 -6.36
C THR A 106 -14.54 -16.86 -7.41
N LEU A 107 -14.22 -16.72 -8.69
CA LEU A 107 -14.92 -17.35 -9.81
C LEU A 107 -14.53 -18.83 -9.97
N CYS A 108 -15.35 -19.61 -10.68
CA CYS A 108 -15.00 -21.01 -10.97
C CYS A 108 -13.79 -21.09 -11.90
N MET A 109 -12.84 -21.95 -11.56
CA MET A 109 -11.60 -22.08 -12.32
C MET A 109 -11.80 -22.59 -13.76
N LEU A 110 -12.94 -23.23 -14.03
CA LEU A 110 -13.32 -23.68 -15.38
C LEU A 110 -13.72 -22.54 -16.34
N ALA A 111 -13.94 -21.31 -15.85
CA ALA A 111 -14.25 -20.16 -16.68
C ALA A 111 -13.23 -19.99 -17.82
N LEU A 112 -13.70 -19.52 -18.97
CA LEU A 112 -12.86 -19.22 -20.13
C LEU A 112 -12.60 -17.71 -20.22
N GLN A 113 -11.40 -17.35 -20.63
CA GLN A 113 -10.90 -16.00 -20.85
C GLN A 113 -10.05 -15.95 -22.13
N ALA A 114 -9.71 -14.75 -22.59
CA ALA A 114 -8.94 -14.49 -23.78
C ALA A 114 -9.56 -15.15 -25.03
N ASN A 115 -10.85 -14.89 -25.29
CA ASN A 115 -11.60 -15.50 -26.40
C ASN A 115 -11.52 -17.03 -26.40
N ASP A 116 -11.84 -17.64 -25.26
CA ASP A 116 -11.86 -19.09 -25.05
C ASP A 116 -10.51 -19.81 -25.17
N THR A 117 -9.40 -19.07 -25.20
CA THR A 117 -8.05 -19.66 -25.30
C THR A 117 -7.41 -19.97 -23.95
N GLN A 118 -7.86 -19.34 -22.88
CA GLN A 118 -7.32 -19.54 -21.53
C GLN A 118 -8.41 -19.94 -20.55
N ARG A 119 -8.07 -20.85 -19.65
CA ARG A 119 -8.91 -21.13 -18.47
C ARG A 119 -8.52 -20.21 -17.34
N PHE A 120 -9.51 -19.75 -16.58
CA PHE A 120 -9.31 -18.92 -15.40
C PHE A 120 -8.38 -19.58 -14.38
N TYR A 121 -8.39 -20.92 -14.28
CA TYR A 121 -7.38 -21.70 -13.54
C TYR A 121 -5.93 -21.24 -13.78
N ASN A 122 -5.58 -20.94 -15.02
CA ASN A 122 -4.21 -20.55 -15.41
C ASN A 122 -3.93 -19.06 -15.17
N VAL A 123 -4.95 -18.21 -15.27
CA VAL A 123 -4.79 -16.74 -15.37
C VAL A 123 -5.40 -15.98 -14.20
N LYS A 124 -6.00 -16.65 -13.21
CA LYS A 124 -6.61 -16.01 -12.03
C LYS A 124 -5.65 -15.05 -11.33
N GLY A 125 -4.38 -15.44 -11.19
CA GLY A 125 -3.35 -14.59 -10.56
C GLY A 125 -3.02 -13.32 -11.33
N LEU A 126 -3.43 -13.22 -12.60
CA LEU A 126 -3.15 -12.08 -13.50
C LEU A 126 -4.32 -11.11 -13.62
N TYR A 127 -5.48 -11.41 -13.02
CA TYR A 127 -6.71 -10.62 -13.22
C TYR A 127 -6.52 -9.13 -12.85
N GLY A 128 -6.09 -8.85 -11.62
CA GLY A 128 -5.83 -7.48 -11.18
C GLY A 128 -4.67 -6.80 -11.90
N LEU A 129 -3.68 -7.57 -12.40
CA LEU A 129 -2.59 -7.02 -13.22
C LEU A 129 -3.12 -6.45 -14.55
N HIS A 130 -3.92 -7.23 -15.27
CA HIS A 130 -4.48 -6.79 -16.55
C HIS A 130 -5.55 -5.71 -16.38
N GLU A 131 -6.34 -5.74 -15.31
CA GLU A 131 -7.22 -4.62 -14.98
C GLU A 131 -6.40 -3.34 -14.71
N ALA A 132 -5.30 -3.41 -13.95
CA ALA A 132 -4.45 -2.26 -13.69
C ALA A 132 -3.84 -1.66 -14.96
N GLU A 133 -3.38 -2.51 -15.88
CA GLU A 133 -2.85 -2.11 -17.19
C GLU A 133 -3.90 -1.33 -18.00
N VAL A 134 -5.10 -1.90 -18.14
CA VAL A 134 -6.20 -1.29 -18.90
C VAL A 134 -6.70 -0.01 -18.22
N THR A 135 -6.76 -0.01 -16.88
CA THR A 135 -7.20 1.13 -16.09
C THR A 135 -6.24 2.32 -16.18
N LEU A 136 -4.92 2.09 -16.22
CA LEU A 136 -3.95 3.17 -16.43
C LEU A 136 -4.15 3.81 -17.81
N ALA A 137 -4.39 3.01 -18.85
CA ALA A 137 -4.70 3.53 -20.18
C ALA A 137 -6.01 4.33 -20.18
N ALA A 138 -7.04 3.85 -19.46
CA ALA A 138 -8.33 4.53 -19.30
C ALA A 138 -8.19 5.88 -18.57
N GLN A 139 -7.41 5.91 -17.48
CA GLN A 139 -7.09 7.13 -16.73
C GLN A 139 -6.44 8.18 -17.64
N TYR A 140 -5.44 7.78 -18.42
CA TYR A 140 -4.76 8.70 -19.32
C TYR A 140 -5.69 9.19 -20.43
N ALA A 141 -6.47 8.30 -21.04
CA ALA A 141 -7.41 8.65 -22.11
C ALA A 141 -8.52 9.61 -21.63
N ALA A 142 -9.01 9.44 -20.40
CA ALA A 142 -10.04 10.31 -19.83
C ALA A 142 -9.51 11.69 -19.42
N THR A 143 -8.28 11.77 -18.88
CA THR A 143 -7.79 12.99 -18.21
C THR A 143 -6.70 13.74 -18.97
N ASN A 144 -6.02 13.08 -19.93
CA ASN A 144 -4.80 13.54 -20.59
C ASN A 144 -3.67 13.94 -19.60
N ARG A 145 -3.60 13.25 -18.44
CA ARG A 145 -2.61 13.45 -17.38
C ARG A 145 -2.04 12.11 -16.95
N ARG A 146 -0.83 12.12 -16.36
CA ARG A 146 -0.17 10.92 -15.81
C ARG A 146 -1.04 10.16 -14.78
N GLY A 147 -1.76 10.89 -13.94
CA GLY A 147 -2.59 10.37 -12.85
C GLY A 147 -1.92 9.35 -11.93
N ALA A 148 -2.74 8.53 -11.29
CA ALA A 148 -2.32 7.37 -10.51
C ALA A 148 -3.43 6.31 -10.52
N VAL A 149 -3.03 5.04 -10.51
CA VAL A 149 -3.90 3.89 -10.24
C VAL A 149 -3.42 3.21 -8.98
N VAL A 150 -4.33 2.81 -8.10
CA VAL A 150 -4.03 1.99 -6.92
C VAL A 150 -4.85 0.71 -7.03
N SER A 151 -4.19 -0.45 -6.94
CA SER A 151 -4.81 -1.78 -7.12
C SER A 151 -4.67 -2.66 -5.89
N ARG A 152 -5.71 -3.45 -5.57
CA ARG A 152 -5.63 -4.44 -4.49
C ARG A 152 -4.83 -5.65 -4.94
N SER A 153 -5.34 -6.34 -5.95
CA SER A 153 -4.68 -7.52 -6.49
C SER A 153 -3.52 -7.10 -7.37
N THR A 154 -2.38 -7.74 -7.15
CA THR A 154 -1.14 -7.49 -7.87
C THR A 154 -0.47 -8.81 -8.23
N PHE A 155 0.29 -8.79 -9.32
CA PHE A 155 1.22 -9.84 -9.71
C PHE A 155 2.58 -9.21 -10.03
N ALA A 156 3.63 -10.02 -10.22
CA ALA A 156 4.90 -9.50 -10.71
C ALA A 156 4.68 -8.64 -11.97
N SER A 157 5.31 -7.46 -12.02
CA SER A 157 5.09 -6.36 -12.99
C SER A 157 3.96 -5.36 -12.72
N ALA A 158 3.06 -5.59 -11.77
CA ALA A 158 1.93 -4.68 -11.48
C ALA A 158 2.37 -3.24 -11.15
N GLY A 159 3.55 -3.08 -10.53
CA GLY A 159 4.14 -1.77 -10.20
C GLY A 159 4.46 -0.88 -11.40
N ARG A 160 4.43 -1.43 -12.63
CA ARG A 160 4.50 -0.66 -13.88
C ARG A 160 3.22 0.14 -14.14
N TYR A 161 2.09 -0.34 -13.64
CA TYR A 161 0.75 0.17 -13.98
C TYR A 161 0.04 0.83 -12.80
N ALA A 162 0.27 0.33 -11.59
CA ALA A 162 -0.41 0.81 -10.39
C ALA A 162 0.50 0.78 -9.15
N GLY A 163 0.16 1.63 -8.17
CA GLY A 163 0.57 1.41 -6.79
C GLY A 163 -0.35 0.41 -6.07
N HIS A 164 -0.09 0.19 -4.80
CA HIS A 164 -0.82 -0.76 -3.96
C HIS A 164 -1.09 -0.16 -2.58
N TRP A 165 -2.16 -0.59 -1.91
CA TRP A 165 -2.29 -0.41 -0.47
C TRP A 165 -2.38 -1.79 0.17
N LEU A 166 -1.87 -1.94 1.39
CA LEU A 166 -1.70 -3.24 2.05
C LEU A 166 -3.01 -3.94 2.46
N GLY A 167 -4.15 -3.51 1.92
CA GLY A 167 -5.45 -4.14 2.13
C GLY A 167 -6.11 -3.76 3.44
N ASP A 168 -7.08 -4.59 3.81
CA ASP A 168 -7.99 -4.37 4.92
C ASP A 168 -7.34 -4.77 6.26
N ASN A 169 -6.46 -3.90 6.76
CA ASN A 169 -5.80 -4.07 8.05
C ASN A 169 -6.75 -3.78 9.23
N SER A 170 -6.32 -4.10 10.45
CA SER A 170 -7.05 -3.85 11.69
C SER A 170 -6.45 -2.70 12.50
N ALA A 171 -7.29 -2.01 13.27
CA ALA A 171 -6.88 -0.97 14.21
C ALA A 171 -6.23 -1.56 15.49
N ASN A 172 -5.11 -2.26 15.31
CA ASN A 172 -4.29 -2.84 16.37
C ASN A 172 -2.79 -2.50 16.18
N TRP A 173 -1.94 -2.88 17.14
CA TRP A 173 -0.51 -2.55 17.13
C TRP A 173 0.32 -3.49 16.26
N GLU A 174 -0.17 -4.70 16.06
CA GLU A 174 0.45 -5.74 15.22
C GLU A 174 0.41 -5.30 13.74
N ASP A 175 -0.72 -4.79 13.28
CA ASP A 175 -0.93 -4.29 11.93
C ASP A 175 -0.16 -2.98 11.67
N LEU A 176 0.04 -2.15 12.70
CA LEU A 176 0.98 -1.03 12.63
C LEU A 176 2.39 -1.54 12.34
N GLN A 177 2.86 -2.57 13.05
CA GLN A 177 4.20 -3.17 12.86
C GLN A 177 4.33 -3.83 11.49
N THR A 178 3.38 -4.68 11.10
CA THR A 178 3.43 -5.39 9.81
C THR A 178 3.32 -4.45 8.63
N SER A 179 2.70 -3.27 8.78
CA SER A 179 2.66 -2.29 7.69
C SER A 179 4.05 -1.73 7.32
N VAL A 180 4.98 -1.66 8.28
CA VAL A 180 6.39 -1.30 8.02
C VAL A 180 7.08 -2.39 7.17
N ILE A 181 6.77 -3.65 7.46
CA ILE A 181 7.29 -4.81 6.73
C ILE A 181 6.70 -4.85 5.32
N GLY A 182 5.38 -4.81 5.20
CA GLY A 182 4.69 -4.88 3.90
C GLY A 182 5.11 -3.76 2.95
N ALA A 183 5.33 -2.55 3.43
CA ALA A 183 5.82 -1.45 2.59
C ALA A 183 7.23 -1.73 2.01
N GLN A 184 8.10 -2.38 2.78
CA GLN A 184 9.43 -2.80 2.33
C GLN A 184 9.35 -3.97 1.34
N GLU A 185 8.54 -4.98 1.63
CA GLU A 185 8.32 -6.14 0.76
C GLU A 185 7.79 -5.73 -0.62
N PHE A 186 6.80 -4.84 -0.68
CA PHE A 186 6.26 -4.34 -1.95
C PHE A 186 7.28 -3.54 -2.76
N ASN A 187 8.23 -2.87 -2.10
CA ASN A 187 9.36 -2.27 -2.82
C ASN A 187 10.26 -3.34 -3.44
N MET A 188 10.50 -4.47 -2.76
CA MET A 188 11.22 -5.61 -3.34
C MET A 188 10.43 -6.30 -4.47
N PHE A 189 9.09 -6.26 -4.41
CA PHE A 189 8.22 -6.76 -5.50
C PHE A 189 8.13 -5.80 -6.70
N GLY A 190 8.81 -4.64 -6.65
CA GLY A 190 8.82 -3.65 -7.72
C GLY A 190 7.60 -2.73 -7.74
N ILE A 191 6.92 -2.54 -6.60
CA ILE A 191 5.73 -1.69 -6.43
C ILE A 191 6.05 -0.61 -5.39
N PRO A 192 6.78 0.46 -5.75
CA PRO A 192 7.32 1.42 -4.77
C PRO A 192 6.30 2.42 -4.24
N TYR A 193 5.12 2.57 -4.86
CA TYR A 193 4.03 3.44 -4.40
C TYR A 193 3.05 2.62 -3.55
N VAL A 194 3.32 2.55 -2.24
CA VAL A 194 2.68 1.62 -1.29
C VAL A 194 2.49 2.23 0.10
N GLY A 195 1.48 1.75 0.81
CA GLY A 195 1.22 2.05 2.22
C GLY A 195 0.01 1.30 2.79
N SER A 196 -0.17 1.33 4.10
CA SER A 196 -1.38 0.83 4.77
C SER A 196 -2.44 1.90 4.98
N ASP A 197 -3.64 1.45 5.35
CA ASP A 197 -4.68 2.32 5.86
C ASP A 197 -4.33 2.78 7.28
N ILE A 198 -3.94 4.06 7.37
CA ILE A 198 -3.44 4.66 8.60
C ILE A 198 -4.56 4.69 9.65
N CYS A 199 -4.21 4.24 10.86
CA CYS A 199 -5.08 4.01 12.01
C CYS A 199 -5.86 2.67 11.98
N GLY A 200 -5.83 1.93 10.86
CA GLY A 200 -6.43 0.61 10.68
C GLY A 200 -7.83 0.67 10.06
N PHE A 201 -8.15 -0.26 9.17
CA PHE A 201 -9.43 -0.29 8.45
C PHE A 201 -10.57 -0.91 9.28
N PHE A 202 -10.31 -2.05 9.93
CA PHE A 202 -11.28 -2.74 10.79
C PHE A 202 -11.09 -2.44 12.28
N GLY A 203 -12.20 -2.21 12.98
CA GLY A 203 -12.21 -1.92 14.41
C GLY A 203 -11.99 -0.44 14.74
N ASP A 204 -12.33 -0.04 15.97
CA ASP A 204 -12.20 1.34 16.41
C ASP A 204 -10.76 1.67 16.84
N ALA A 205 -10.14 2.65 16.18
CA ALA A 205 -8.83 3.12 16.57
C ALA A 205 -8.82 3.84 17.92
N THR A 206 -7.76 3.60 18.69
CA THR A 206 -7.47 4.38 19.90
C THR A 206 -6.65 5.62 19.56
N GLU A 207 -6.75 6.67 20.39
CA GLU A 207 -6.02 7.92 20.18
C GLU A 207 -4.50 7.69 20.05
N GLU A 208 -3.91 6.89 20.95
CA GLU A 208 -2.49 6.56 20.92
C GLU A 208 -2.09 5.82 19.64
N LEU A 209 -2.84 4.77 19.28
CA LEU A 209 -2.56 3.98 18.10
C LEU A 209 -2.61 4.86 16.85
N CYS A 210 -3.69 5.62 16.69
CA CYS A 210 -3.87 6.48 15.53
C CYS A 210 -2.79 7.57 15.49
N LEU A 211 -2.37 8.10 16.64
CA LEU A 211 -1.25 9.03 16.71
C LEU A 211 0.05 8.42 16.18
N ARG A 212 0.44 7.25 16.68
CA ARG A 212 1.68 6.57 16.27
C ARG A 212 1.61 6.14 14.82
N TRP A 213 0.43 5.76 14.34
CA TRP A 213 0.22 5.40 12.94
C TRP A 213 0.29 6.63 12.02
N GLN A 214 -0.24 7.79 12.40
CA GLN A 214 -0.08 9.02 11.60
C GLN A 214 1.39 9.44 11.52
N GLN A 215 2.14 9.28 12.61
CA GLN A 215 3.58 9.52 12.66
C GLN A 215 4.35 8.61 11.68
N MET A 216 4.12 7.30 11.74
CA MET A 216 4.80 6.33 10.87
C MET A 216 4.29 6.40 9.43
N GLY A 217 2.97 6.43 9.23
CA GLY A 217 2.31 6.42 7.93
C GLY A 217 2.60 7.65 7.07
N ALA A 218 3.03 8.76 7.66
CA ALA A 218 3.61 9.89 6.93
C ALA A 218 4.86 9.51 6.11
N PHE A 219 5.49 8.38 6.42
CA PHE A 219 6.65 7.84 5.72
C PHE A 219 6.32 6.71 4.74
N HIS A 220 5.06 6.28 4.64
CA HIS A 220 4.62 5.47 3.51
C HIS A 220 4.63 6.29 2.23
N THR A 221 4.91 5.66 1.09
CA THR A 221 4.94 6.37 -0.18
C THR A 221 3.53 6.67 -0.68
N PHE A 222 2.58 5.78 -0.40
CA PHE A 222 1.15 6.04 -0.46
C PHE A 222 0.61 6.29 0.95
N MET A 223 0.36 7.57 1.28
CA MET A 223 -0.13 7.98 2.60
C MET A 223 -1.65 8.20 2.54
N ARG A 224 -2.43 7.28 3.13
CA ARG A 224 -3.90 7.35 3.18
C ARG A 224 -4.42 7.00 4.57
N ASN A 225 -5.36 7.77 5.09
CA ASN A 225 -6.22 7.36 6.22
C ASN A 225 -7.56 6.91 5.63
N HIS A 226 -7.93 5.67 5.89
CA HIS A 226 -9.15 5.04 5.39
C HIS A 226 -9.75 4.16 6.49
N ASN A 227 -11.05 3.89 6.44
CA ASN A 227 -11.78 3.26 7.52
C ASN A 227 -12.96 2.47 6.98
N ALA A 228 -13.33 1.38 7.63
CA ALA A 228 -14.52 0.61 7.28
C ALA A 228 -15.81 1.37 7.65
N LYS A 229 -16.88 1.10 6.90
CA LYS A 229 -18.22 1.61 7.22
C LYS A 229 -18.65 1.11 8.60
N GLY A 230 -19.17 2.01 9.43
CA GLY A 230 -19.72 1.68 10.75
C GLY A 230 -18.73 1.78 11.91
N GLN A 231 -17.43 1.95 11.64
CA GLN A 231 -16.42 2.23 12.68
C GLN A 231 -16.43 3.70 13.09
N ALA A 232 -15.87 4.00 14.27
CA ALA A 232 -15.71 5.36 14.76
C ALA A 232 -14.82 6.19 13.81
N PRO A 233 -15.13 7.49 13.58
CA PRO A 233 -14.28 8.36 12.77
C PRO A 233 -12.87 8.47 13.35
N GLN A 234 -11.86 8.43 12.48
CA GLN A 234 -10.44 8.37 12.84
C GLN A 234 -9.55 9.28 11.97
N ASP A 235 -10.15 10.25 11.29
CA ASP A 235 -9.38 11.24 10.55
C ASP A 235 -8.48 12.06 11.50
N PRO A 236 -7.40 12.70 11.02
CA PRO A 236 -6.46 13.41 11.88
C PRO A 236 -7.08 14.47 12.79
N ALA A 237 -8.26 15.02 12.45
CA ALA A 237 -8.93 16.04 13.26
C ALA A 237 -9.77 15.46 14.40
N LYS A 238 -9.95 14.13 14.47
CA LYS A 238 -10.73 13.46 15.51
C LYS A 238 -10.22 13.75 16.93
N TRP A 239 -8.89 13.74 17.12
CA TRP A 239 -8.25 14.02 18.42
C TRP A 239 -7.25 15.18 18.28
N PRO A 240 -7.22 16.13 19.23
CA PRO A 240 -6.24 17.23 19.21
C PRO A 240 -4.79 16.75 19.18
N SER A 241 -4.46 15.68 19.91
CA SER A 241 -3.09 15.16 19.97
C SER A 241 -2.67 14.50 18.64
N VAL A 242 -3.57 13.74 18.01
CA VAL A 242 -3.38 13.14 16.68
C VAL A 242 -3.21 14.24 15.63
N ALA A 243 -4.02 15.30 15.68
CA ALA A 243 -3.89 16.44 14.77
C ALA A 243 -2.52 17.12 14.90
N GLU A 244 -2.01 17.30 16.12
CA GLU A 244 -0.69 17.90 16.36
C GLU A 244 0.45 17.02 15.82
N ALA A 245 0.42 15.71 16.13
CA ALA A 245 1.43 14.77 15.65
C ALA A 245 1.40 14.62 14.12
N ALA A 246 0.21 14.47 13.53
CA ALA A 246 0.02 14.36 12.09
C ALA A 246 0.51 15.61 11.37
N LYS A 247 0.24 16.83 11.90
CA LYS A 247 0.77 18.07 11.33
C LYS A 247 2.29 18.06 11.26
N LYS A 248 2.99 17.69 12.33
CA LYS A 248 4.47 17.66 12.31
C LYS A 248 5.00 16.63 11.30
N ALA A 249 4.45 15.42 11.30
CA ALA A 249 4.89 14.36 10.38
C ALA A 249 4.57 14.68 8.91
N ILE A 250 3.37 15.20 8.61
CA ILE A 250 2.96 15.59 7.26
C ILE A 250 3.76 16.79 6.76
N LEU A 251 4.01 17.81 7.60
CA LEU A 251 4.84 18.96 7.20
C LEU A 251 6.28 18.55 6.95
N PHE A 252 6.84 17.63 7.75
CA PHE A 252 8.14 17.02 7.45
C PHE A 252 8.14 16.34 6.09
N ARG A 253 7.15 15.45 5.84
CA ARG A 253 6.97 14.79 4.53
C ARG A 253 6.91 15.82 3.39
N TYR A 254 6.09 16.87 3.53
CA TYR A 254 5.89 17.90 2.52
C TYR A 254 7.19 18.66 2.22
N TYR A 255 8.00 18.91 3.25
CA TYR A 255 9.29 19.57 3.09
C TYR A 255 10.22 18.73 2.19
N TYR A 256 10.23 17.41 2.35
CA TYR A 256 11.06 16.48 1.58
C TYR A 256 10.38 15.85 0.36
N LEU A 257 9.21 16.35 -0.07
CA LEU A 257 8.58 15.87 -1.31
C LEU A 257 9.50 15.95 -2.54
N PRO A 258 10.34 17.00 -2.74
CA PRO A 258 11.25 17.02 -3.88
C PRO A 258 12.29 15.91 -3.85
N TYR A 259 12.84 15.59 -2.68
CA TYR A 259 13.70 14.43 -2.48
C TYR A 259 12.95 13.13 -2.80
N LEU A 260 11.79 12.90 -2.16
CA LEU A 260 11.01 11.67 -2.35
C LEU A 260 10.61 11.46 -3.82
N TYR A 261 10.20 12.54 -4.50
CA TYR A 261 9.88 12.50 -5.94
C TYR A 261 11.11 12.18 -6.81
N SER A 262 12.30 12.66 -6.41
CA SER A 262 13.55 12.34 -7.11
C SER A 262 13.95 10.87 -6.92
N VAL A 263 13.72 10.31 -5.73
CA VAL A 263 13.91 8.86 -5.49
C VAL A 263 12.95 8.05 -6.36
N PHE A 264 11.67 8.44 -6.44
CA PHE A 264 10.71 7.83 -7.35
C PHE A 264 11.15 7.88 -8.81
N PHE A 265 11.64 9.04 -9.26
CA PHE A 265 12.16 9.20 -10.61
C PHE A 265 13.32 8.22 -10.87
N ALA A 266 14.32 8.17 -9.99
CA ALA A 266 15.45 7.26 -10.12
C ALA A 266 15.01 5.79 -10.17
N VAL A 267 14.08 5.38 -9.30
CA VAL A 267 13.55 4.01 -9.27
C VAL A 267 12.77 3.68 -10.54
N SER A 268 12.00 4.63 -11.09
CA SER A 268 11.27 4.41 -12.34
C SER A 268 12.17 4.21 -13.56
N MET A 269 13.39 4.75 -13.52
CA MET A 269 14.36 4.66 -14.62
C MET A 269 15.27 3.44 -14.50
N ASN A 270 15.65 3.08 -13.27
CA ASN A 270 16.74 2.12 -13.02
C ASN A 270 16.31 0.90 -12.20
N GLY A 271 15.05 0.83 -11.75
CA GLY A 271 14.62 -0.11 -10.72
C GLY A 271 15.16 0.28 -9.33
N GLY A 272 15.00 -0.62 -8.36
CA GLY A 272 15.38 -0.40 -6.97
C GLY A 272 14.18 -0.06 -6.08
N THR A 273 14.46 0.53 -4.92
CA THR A 273 13.47 0.72 -3.84
C THR A 273 13.41 2.18 -3.39
N VAL A 274 12.20 2.67 -3.12
CA VAL A 274 11.94 3.98 -2.52
C VAL A 274 11.91 3.85 -1.00
N ILE A 275 11.05 2.97 -0.48
CA ILE A 275 11.12 2.48 0.90
C ILE A 275 12.05 1.27 0.87
N ARG A 276 13.24 1.43 1.46
CA ARG A 276 14.37 0.53 1.27
C ARG A 276 14.72 -0.17 2.58
N PRO A 277 14.78 -1.51 2.60
CA PRO A 277 15.37 -2.23 3.72
C PRO A 277 16.81 -1.79 3.96
N VAL A 278 17.20 -1.62 5.23
CA VAL A 278 18.52 -1.07 5.58
C VAL A 278 19.66 -1.90 5.00
N PHE A 279 19.52 -3.23 4.97
CA PHE A 279 20.53 -4.14 4.43
C PHE A 279 20.78 -3.97 2.92
N PHE A 280 19.93 -3.28 2.17
CA PHE A 280 20.22 -2.97 0.75
C PHE A 280 21.41 -2.01 0.61
N GLU A 281 21.60 -1.09 1.56
CA GLU A 281 22.73 -0.16 1.59
C GLU A 281 23.93 -0.71 2.39
N PHE A 282 23.66 -1.56 3.37
CA PHE A 282 24.64 -2.02 4.36
C PHE A 282 24.71 -3.56 4.44
N TRP A 283 24.72 -4.23 3.29
CA TRP A 283 24.60 -5.69 3.19
C TRP A 283 25.72 -6.48 3.90
N MET A 284 26.90 -5.89 4.10
CA MET A 284 28.02 -6.50 4.84
C MET A 284 27.81 -6.47 6.36
N ASP A 285 26.95 -5.58 6.85
CA ASP A 285 26.61 -5.47 8.26
C ASP A 285 25.45 -6.41 8.58
N LYS A 286 25.78 -7.50 9.30
CA LYS A 286 24.83 -8.57 9.62
C LYS A 286 23.69 -8.13 10.54
N GLU A 287 23.89 -7.08 11.34
CA GLU A 287 22.80 -6.55 12.19
C GLU A 287 21.64 -6.07 11.31
N THR A 288 21.93 -5.51 10.13
CA THR A 288 20.93 -4.93 9.25
C THR A 288 19.98 -5.95 8.61
N HIS A 289 20.35 -7.23 8.62
CA HIS A 289 19.54 -8.30 8.01
C HIS A 289 18.27 -8.59 8.83
N ASN A 290 18.25 -8.22 10.12
CA ASN A 290 17.13 -8.43 11.04
C ASN A 290 16.35 -7.13 11.35
N LEU A 291 16.65 -6.02 10.68
CA LEU A 291 16.01 -4.71 10.92
C LEU A 291 14.69 -4.57 10.14
N GLY A 292 13.66 -5.35 10.54
CA GLY A 292 12.35 -5.32 9.88
C GLY A 292 11.50 -4.07 10.15
N HIS A 293 11.82 -3.32 11.21
CA HIS A 293 10.99 -2.22 11.72
C HIS A 293 11.60 -0.82 11.55
N GLN A 294 12.71 -0.69 10.83
CA GLN A 294 13.28 0.58 10.40
C GLN A 294 13.65 0.48 8.92
N PHE A 295 13.58 1.60 8.20
CA PHE A 295 13.79 1.60 6.76
C PHE A 295 14.37 2.93 6.30
N LEU A 296 14.85 2.93 5.05
CA LEU A 296 15.34 4.13 4.39
C LEU A 296 14.31 4.67 3.39
N TRP A 297 14.25 5.99 3.25
CA TRP A 297 13.86 6.61 1.98
C TRP A 297 15.11 6.77 1.11
N GLY A 298 15.11 6.15 -0.06
CA GLY A 298 16.28 6.09 -0.93
C GLY A 298 17.48 5.46 -0.20
N SER A 299 18.66 6.05 -0.36
CA SER A 299 19.90 5.64 0.34
C SER A 299 20.27 6.54 1.52
N SER A 300 19.52 7.62 1.76
CA SER A 300 20.02 8.75 2.54
C SER A 300 19.25 9.07 3.81
N MET A 301 17.97 8.70 3.91
CA MET A 301 17.14 9.10 5.06
C MET A 301 16.65 7.87 5.80
N MET A 302 17.11 7.66 7.03
CA MET A 302 16.69 6.56 7.92
C MET A 302 15.48 6.96 8.74
N ILE A 303 14.49 6.08 8.83
CA ILE A 303 13.26 6.25 9.58
C ILE A 303 13.16 5.14 10.63
N ALA A 304 13.05 5.51 11.90
CA ALA A 304 12.86 4.60 13.02
C ALA A 304 11.53 4.91 13.74
N PRO A 305 10.43 4.25 13.34
CA PRO A 305 9.10 4.52 13.87
C PRO A 305 8.88 3.95 15.28
N VAL A 306 7.90 4.52 15.99
CA VAL A 306 7.46 4.05 17.30
C VAL A 306 6.27 3.11 17.12
N LEU A 307 6.45 1.83 17.44
CA LEU A 307 5.52 0.77 17.03
C LEU A 307 4.87 0.00 18.20
N HIS A 308 5.08 0.43 19.44
CA HIS A 308 4.57 -0.26 20.62
C HIS A 308 3.76 0.68 21.52
N LYS A 309 2.70 0.12 22.12
CA LYS A 309 1.82 0.81 23.05
C LYS A 309 2.58 1.27 24.28
N GLY A 310 2.35 2.51 24.72
CA GLY A 310 2.97 3.13 25.89
C GLY A 310 4.44 3.50 25.70
N ALA A 311 5.00 3.34 24.50
CA ALA A 311 6.42 3.60 24.26
C ALA A 311 6.73 5.10 24.42
N THR A 312 7.70 5.39 25.29
CA THR A 312 8.26 6.75 25.51
C THR A 312 9.66 6.90 24.92
N THR A 313 10.23 5.80 24.43
CA THR A 313 11.49 5.74 23.68
C THR A 313 11.36 4.75 22.51
N VAL A 314 12.29 4.83 21.57
CA VAL A 314 12.48 3.85 20.48
C VAL A 314 13.96 3.54 20.35
N ASP A 315 14.29 2.27 20.19
CA ASP A 315 15.64 1.82 19.88
C ASP A 315 15.81 1.78 18.36
N ALA A 316 16.90 2.36 17.87
CA ALA A 316 17.25 2.32 16.45
C ALA A 316 18.71 1.91 16.28
N TYR A 317 18.98 1.15 15.23
CA TYR A 317 20.33 0.78 14.83
C TYR A 317 20.79 1.67 13.67
N LEU A 318 21.93 2.33 13.84
CA LEU A 318 22.57 3.11 12.78
C LEU A 318 23.84 2.39 12.31
N PRO A 319 23.89 1.87 11.07
CA PRO A 319 25.09 1.20 10.53
C PRO A 319 26.31 2.12 10.53
N ASP A 320 27.50 1.53 10.39
CA ASP A 320 28.79 2.26 10.36
C ASP A 320 28.87 3.25 9.19
N ASP A 321 28.47 4.50 9.46
CA ASP A 321 28.48 5.64 8.57
C ASP A 321 28.30 6.93 9.40
N VAL A 322 28.37 8.09 8.76
CA VAL A 322 28.07 9.36 9.40
C VAL A 322 26.56 9.58 9.40
N TRP A 323 25.96 9.81 10.56
CA TRP A 323 24.51 10.06 10.68
C TRP A 323 24.24 11.39 11.38
N TYR A 324 23.36 12.21 10.80
CA TYR A 324 22.85 13.42 11.42
C TYR A 324 21.38 13.27 11.76
N SER A 325 20.99 13.74 12.93
CA SER A 325 19.59 13.76 13.34
C SER A 325 18.80 14.81 12.55
N LEU A 326 17.68 14.39 11.96
CA LEU A 326 16.61 15.28 11.48
C LEU A 326 15.47 15.41 12.51
N TYR A 327 15.65 14.81 13.68
CA TYR A 327 14.68 14.77 14.77
C TYR A 327 14.68 16.09 15.57
N ASP A 328 13.50 16.58 15.96
CA ASP A 328 13.25 17.91 16.56
C ASP A 328 14.24 18.32 17.66
N HIS A 329 14.63 17.39 18.55
CA HIS A 329 15.42 17.71 19.74
C HIS A 329 16.92 17.85 19.49
N ASN A 330 17.43 17.27 18.42
CA ASN A 330 18.87 17.20 18.12
C ASN A 330 19.15 17.48 16.65
N TYR A 331 18.30 18.26 15.98
CA TYR A 331 18.42 18.55 14.56
C TYR A 331 19.85 19.01 14.20
N GLY A 332 20.43 18.38 13.18
CA GLY A 332 21.77 18.67 12.67
C GLY A 332 22.92 18.13 13.52
N ARG A 333 22.66 17.46 14.65
CA ARG A 333 23.73 16.83 15.45
C ARG A 333 24.12 15.47 14.90
N LEU A 334 25.41 15.16 15.01
CA LEU A 334 25.94 13.82 14.78
C LEU A 334 25.32 12.83 15.78
N VAL A 335 25.07 11.62 15.31
CA VAL A 335 24.54 10.50 16.07
C VAL A 335 25.52 9.34 15.97
N SER A 336 25.77 8.67 17.10
CA SER A 336 26.65 7.50 17.14
C SER A 336 26.07 6.35 16.33
N THR A 337 26.96 5.56 15.73
CA THR A 337 26.63 4.29 15.08
C THR A 337 26.30 3.22 16.12
N GLY A 338 25.72 2.11 15.68
CA GLY A 338 25.22 1.02 16.52
C GLY A 338 23.82 1.29 17.08
N TYR A 339 23.43 0.53 18.10
CA TYR A 339 22.14 0.70 18.78
C TYR A 339 22.16 1.96 19.66
N SER A 340 21.10 2.77 19.55
CA SER A 340 20.88 3.92 20.41
C SER A 340 19.39 4.07 20.72
N THR A 341 19.09 4.55 21.92
CA THR A 341 17.72 4.81 22.38
C THR A 341 17.38 6.29 22.19
N PHE A 342 16.27 6.56 21.51
CA PHE A 342 15.80 7.91 21.21
C PHE A 342 14.49 8.20 21.93
N PRO A 343 14.26 9.45 22.41
CA PRO A 343 12.96 9.84 22.94
C PRO A 343 11.85 9.67 21.90
N ALA A 344 10.72 9.10 22.30
CA ALA A 344 9.51 8.96 21.51
C ALA A 344 8.40 9.83 22.11
N ARG A 345 8.60 11.15 22.12
CA ARG A 345 7.59 12.07 22.68
C ARG A 345 6.29 11.96 21.89
N TRP A 346 5.18 12.24 22.56
CA TRP A 346 3.83 12.00 22.03
C TRP A 346 3.61 12.72 20.71
N THR A 347 3.72 14.05 20.68
CA THR A 347 3.43 14.86 19.49
C THR A 347 4.68 15.29 18.73
N SER A 348 5.85 14.67 18.92
CA SER A 348 7.06 15.02 18.16
C SER A 348 7.07 14.36 16.78
N LEU A 349 8.02 14.73 15.92
CA LEU A 349 8.41 13.84 14.82
C LEU A 349 8.89 12.48 15.38
N ILE A 350 8.89 11.42 14.57
CA ILE A 350 9.63 10.20 14.94
C ILE A 350 11.14 10.41 14.72
N PRO A 351 12.01 9.57 15.27
CA PRO A 351 13.42 9.61 14.93
C PRO A 351 13.65 9.39 13.43
N VAL A 352 14.24 10.40 12.80
CA VAL A 352 14.65 10.41 11.40
C VAL A 352 16.08 10.90 11.34
N PHE A 353 16.90 10.25 10.53
CA PHE A 353 18.32 10.56 10.38
C PHE A 353 18.68 10.70 8.91
N VAL A 354 19.66 11.54 8.62
CA VAL A 354 20.25 11.66 7.28
C VAL A 354 21.68 11.16 7.29
N ARG A 355 22.00 10.31 6.32
CA ARG A 355 23.33 9.77 6.07
C ARG A 355 24.26 10.84 5.52
N GLY A 356 25.50 10.89 6.00
CA GLY A 356 26.56 11.74 5.48
C GLY A 356 26.84 11.45 4.00
N GLY A 357 27.38 12.44 3.31
CA GLY A 357 27.59 12.39 1.86
C GLY A 357 26.31 12.63 1.03
N SER A 358 25.18 12.93 1.69
CA SER A 358 23.89 13.16 1.02
C SER A 358 23.59 14.64 0.82
N ILE A 359 22.99 14.97 -0.34
CA ILE A 359 22.42 16.27 -0.63
C ILE A 359 20.92 16.08 -0.92
N LEU A 360 20.06 16.60 -0.04
CA LEU A 360 18.61 16.40 -0.12
C LEU A 360 17.92 17.71 -0.55
N PRO A 361 17.28 17.77 -1.73
CA PRO A 361 16.44 18.91 -2.09
C PRO A 361 15.13 18.91 -1.30
N ARG A 362 14.78 20.06 -0.75
CA ARG A 362 13.55 20.30 0.01
C ARG A 362 12.90 21.62 -0.36
N GLN A 363 11.60 21.76 -0.11
CA GLN A 363 10.83 22.98 -0.40
C GLN A 363 9.85 23.23 0.72
N LYS A 364 9.81 24.48 1.24
CA LYS A 364 8.93 24.85 2.37
C LYS A 364 7.51 24.31 2.16
N PRO A 365 6.94 23.58 3.14
CA PRO A 365 5.63 22.95 3.00
C PRO A 365 4.50 23.99 3.03
N GLU A 366 3.45 23.72 2.27
CA GLU A 366 2.16 24.44 2.27
C GLU A 366 1.00 23.44 2.39
N MET A 367 -0.24 23.94 2.46
CA MET A 367 -1.45 23.11 2.55
C MET A 367 -1.65 22.14 1.37
N THR A 368 -1.05 22.40 0.21
CA THR A 368 -1.15 21.55 -0.98
C THR A 368 0.19 21.46 -1.69
N THR A 369 0.42 20.36 -2.41
CA THR A 369 1.63 20.19 -3.23
C THR A 369 1.78 21.27 -4.31
N THR A 370 0.67 21.75 -4.89
CA THR A 370 0.66 22.87 -5.85
C THR A 370 1.20 24.16 -5.24
N ALA A 371 0.82 24.47 -3.99
CA ALA A 371 1.35 25.62 -3.27
C ALA A 371 2.81 25.42 -2.85
N SER A 372 3.15 24.24 -2.30
CA SER A 372 4.53 23.93 -1.87
C SER A 372 5.53 24.07 -3.03
N ARG A 373 5.15 23.66 -4.24
CA ARG A 373 6.02 23.74 -5.43
C ARG A 373 6.34 25.17 -5.89
N LYS A 374 5.61 26.19 -5.41
CA LYS A 374 5.89 27.60 -5.68
C LYS A 374 6.94 28.19 -4.74
N ASN A 375 7.24 27.51 -3.62
CA ASN A 375 8.23 27.97 -2.67
C ASN A 375 9.66 27.76 -3.19
N PRO A 376 10.64 28.58 -2.75
CA PRO A 376 12.04 28.37 -3.10
C PRO A 376 12.55 26.98 -2.69
N PHE A 377 13.46 26.43 -3.48
CA PHE A 377 14.21 25.25 -3.11
C PHE A 377 15.24 25.58 -2.02
N GLU A 378 15.44 24.60 -1.17
CA GLU A 378 16.49 24.57 -0.18
C GLU A 378 17.24 23.23 -0.31
N LEU A 379 18.55 23.27 -0.08
CA LEU A 379 19.40 22.08 -0.09
C LEU A 379 19.85 21.78 1.33
N LEU A 380 19.53 20.59 1.83
CA LEU A 380 20.19 20.05 3.00
C LEU A 380 21.45 19.32 2.55
N ILE A 381 22.61 19.74 3.03
CA ILE A 381 23.89 19.10 2.76
C ILE A 381 24.35 18.42 4.05
N ALA A 382 24.40 17.09 4.05
CA ALA A 382 24.92 16.28 5.15
C ALA A 382 26.37 15.89 4.81
N PRO A 383 27.39 16.60 5.34
CA PRO A 383 28.77 16.32 4.97
C PRO A 383 29.21 14.94 5.46
N HIS A 384 30.00 14.24 4.65
CA HIS A 384 30.71 13.05 5.08
C HIS A 384 32.07 13.47 5.65
N TYR A 385 32.47 12.87 6.77
CA TYR A 385 33.80 13.02 7.32
C TYR A 385 34.41 11.62 7.39
N SER A 386 35.51 11.38 6.68
CA SER A 386 36.40 10.28 7.01
C SER A 386 37.33 10.79 8.11
N GLU A 387 37.34 10.15 9.28
CA GLU A 387 38.57 10.20 10.07
C GLU A 387 39.66 9.52 9.22
N GLY A 388 40.71 10.28 8.91
CA GLY A 388 41.76 9.88 7.96
C GLY A 388 42.67 8.77 8.46
#